data_AF-A0A392NCS7-F1
#
_entry.id   AF-A0A392NCS7-F1
#
_cell.length_a   1.000
_cell.length_b   1.000
_cell.length_c   1.000
_cell.angle_alpha   90.00
_cell.angle_beta   90.00
_cell.angle_gamma   90.00
#
_symmetry.space_group_name_H-M   'P 1'
#
loop_
_entity.id
_entity.type
_entity.pdbx_description
1 polymer ?
#
loop_
_entity_poly.entity_id
_entity_poly.type
_entity_poly.pdbx_seq_one_letter_code
_entity_poly.pdbx_strand_id
1 'polypeptide(L)'
;GKRSDGKVVNCPYGSPAVKPADLLSSKIQSLCPTITGNVCCTEAQFETLRQQVQQAIPFLVGCPACLRNFLNLFCELTCSPNQSLFINVTSVDKVGGNLTVGGIDYFVSDAFGEGLYDSCKDVKFGSANTRAMDLLGGRAKNVKGHLLDYIPDYIMHACKY
;
A
#
# COMPACT_ATOMS: atom_id res chain seq x y z
N GLY A 1 -4.15 -6.11 18.09
CA GLY A 1 -3.40 -7.28 18.64
C GLY A 1 -2.06 -7.42 17.95
N LYS A 2 -1.31 -8.51 18.15
CA LYS A 2 -0.10 -8.84 17.35
C LYS A 2 -0.17 -10.30 16.86
N ARG A 3 0.34 -10.57 15.65
CA ARG A 3 0.54 -11.91 15.08
C ARG A 3 1.71 -12.63 15.77
N SER A 4 1.85 -13.93 15.51
CA SER A 4 2.95 -14.78 15.99
C SER A 4 4.34 -14.32 15.53
N ASP A 5 4.44 -13.57 14.44
CA ASP A 5 5.67 -12.97 13.92
C ASP A 5 5.95 -11.56 14.50
N GLY A 6 5.21 -11.13 15.52
CA GLY A 6 5.39 -9.85 16.22
C GLY A 6 4.75 -8.65 15.52
N LYS A 7 4.17 -8.85 14.34
CA LYS A 7 3.55 -7.79 13.55
C LYS A 7 2.15 -7.41 14.07
N VAL A 8 1.79 -6.13 13.99
CA VAL A 8 0.53 -5.58 14.54
C VAL A 8 -0.67 -6.01 13.69
N VAL A 9 -1.75 -6.49 14.32
CA VAL A 9 -3.01 -6.84 13.64
C VAL A 9 -4.03 -5.71 13.71
N ASN A 10 -4.76 -5.52 12.61
CA ASN A 10 -5.67 -4.40 12.38
C ASN A 10 -7.06 -4.67 12.99
N CYS A 11 -7.89 -3.64 13.21
CA CYS A 11 -9.26 -3.80 13.70
C CYS A 11 -10.24 -3.85 12.51
N PRO A 12 -11.25 -4.73 12.49
CA PRO A 12 -12.23 -4.81 11.40
C PRO A 12 -13.29 -3.70 11.45
N TYR A 13 -13.28 -2.90 12.51
CA TYR A 13 -14.23 -1.82 12.74
C TYR A 13 -13.63 -0.50 12.30
N GLY A 14 -14.55 0.38 11.93
CA GLY A 14 -14.21 1.70 11.48
C GLY A 14 -13.65 2.63 12.53
N SER A 15 -12.79 3.55 12.10
CA SER A 15 -12.34 4.75 12.81
C SER A 15 -12.23 5.91 11.82
N PRO A 16 -12.74 7.11 12.14
CA PRO A 16 -12.65 8.24 11.22
C PRO A 16 -11.19 8.60 10.98
N ALA A 17 -10.89 9.17 9.81
CA ALA A 17 -9.55 9.70 9.55
C ALA A 17 -9.21 10.81 10.55
N VAL A 18 -8.01 10.76 11.13
CA VAL A 18 -7.56 11.69 12.18
C VAL A 18 -6.40 12.54 11.69
N LYS A 19 -6.28 13.76 12.22
CA LYS A 19 -5.10 14.58 11.97
C LYS A 19 -3.88 13.93 12.64
N PRO A 20 -2.82 13.57 11.90
CA PRO A 20 -1.62 13.00 12.50
C PRO A 20 -0.84 14.07 13.29
N ALA A 21 0.02 13.63 14.21
CA ALA A 21 0.99 14.50 14.87
C ALA A 21 1.93 15.15 13.82
N ASP A 22 2.48 16.32 14.11
CA ASP A 22 3.27 17.08 13.11
C ASP A 22 4.44 16.28 12.53
N LEU A 23 5.17 15.56 13.39
CA LEU A 23 6.28 14.70 12.94
C LEU A 23 5.81 13.60 11.99
N LEU A 24 4.69 12.93 12.31
CA LEU A 24 4.11 11.91 11.44
C LEU A 24 3.58 12.52 10.14
N SER A 25 2.96 13.71 10.21
CA SER A 25 2.51 14.46 9.03
C SER A 25 3.67 14.74 8.07
N SER A 26 4.82 15.19 8.58
CA SER A 26 6.02 15.42 7.77
C SER A 26 6.57 14.14 7.16
N LYS A 27 6.60 13.03 7.91
CA LYS A 27 7.02 11.72 7.40
C LYS A 27 6.10 11.24 6.27
N ILE A 28 4.78 11.33 6.47
CA ILE A 28 3.78 10.98 5.46
C ILE A 28 3.97 11.83 4.21
N GLN A 29 4.11 13.14 4.35
CA GLN A 29 4.34 14.04 3.21
C GLN A 29 5.62 13.72 2.44
N SER A 30 6.69 13.29 3.12
CA SER A 30 7.94 12.92 2.45
C SER A 30 7.80 11.68 1.55
N LEU A 31 6.95 10.72 1.90
CA LEU A 31 6.78 9.46 1.15
C LEU A 31 5.54 9.48 0.24
N CYS A 32 4.48 10.09 0.73
CA CYS A 32 3.12 10.11 0.19
C CYS A 32 2.59 11.55 0.03
N PRO A 33 3.19 12.43 -0.80
CA PRO A 33 2.78 13.84 -0.78
C PRO A 33 1.42 14.12 -1.43
N THR A 34 0.74 13.10 -1.98
CA THR A 34 -0.69 13.21 -2.34
C THR A 34 -1.61 13.12 -1.12
N ILE A 35 -1.13 12.57 0.00
CA ILE A 35 -1.92 12.37 1.23
C ILE A 35 -1.78 13.58 2.13
N THR A 36 -2.77 14.47 2.10
CA THR A 36 -2.80 15.71 2.90
C THR A 36 -3.91 15.68 3.94
N GLY A 37 -3.66 16.32 5.10
CA GLY A 37 -4.68 16.50 6.13
C GLY A 37 -4.86 15.28 7.02
N ASN A 38 -6.12 14.85 7.20
CA ASN A 38 -6.44 13.67 8.02
C ASN A 38 -6.00 12.39 7.30
N VAL A 39 -5.59 11.40 8.10
CA VAL A 39 -5.10 10.12 7.60
C VAL A 39 -5.68 8.96 8.38
N CYS A 40 -5.58 7.79 7.78
CA CYS A 40 -6.11 6.54 8.31
C CYS A 40 -5.04 5.57 8.82
N CYS A 41 -3.79 5.99 8.78
CA CYS A 41 -2.68 5.21 9.29
C CYS A 41 -2.15 5.78 10.61
N THR A 42 -1.79 4.87 11.50
CA THR A 42 -0.96 5.14 12.68
C THR A 42 0.52 5.24 12.28
N GLU A 43 1.37 5.75 13.16
CA GLU A 43 2.82 5.78 12.92
C GLU A 43 3.42 4.39 12.65
N ALA A 44 2.96 3.35 13.37
CA ALA A 44 3.42 1.99 13.18
C ALA A 44 3.03 1.41 11.80
N GLN A 45 1.83 1.75 11.32
CA GLN A 45 1.35 1.35 9.99
C GLN A 45 2.11 2.10 8.88
N PHE A 46 2.35 3.39 9.06
CA PHE A 46 3.17 4.17 8.14
C PHE A 46 4.62 3.65 8.08
N GLU A 47 5.21 3.30 9.22
CA GLU A 47 6.57 2.74 9.26
C GLU A 47 6.64 1.37 8.57
N THR A 48 5.61 0.55 8.74
CA THR A 48 5.47 -0.70 7.97
C THR A 48 5.42 -0.41 6.48
N LEU A 49 4.54 0.50 6.03
CA LEU A 49 4.45 0.91 4.62
C LEU A 49 5.82 1.32 4.09
N ARG A 50 6.51 2.21 4.82
CA ARG A 50 7.84 2.72 4.46
C ARG A 50 8.84 1.58 4.25
N GLN A 51 8.91 0.62 5.18
CA GLN A 51 9.82 -0.53 5.08
C GLN A 51 9.49 -1.45 3.91
N GLN A 52 8.21 -1.63 3.58
CA GLN A 52 7.81 -2.47 2.44
C GLN A 52 8.17 -1.80 1.12
N VAL A 53 7.79 -0.54 0.92
CA VAL A 53 8.06 0.15 -0.34
C VAL A 53 9.55 0.41 -0.54
N GLN A 54 10.34 0.60 0.53
CA GLN A 54 11.79 0.77 0.44
C GLN A 54 12.52 -0.40 -0.22
N GLN A 55 12.00 -1.62 -0.10
CA GLN A 55 12.58 -2.79 -0.77
C GLN A 55 12.35 -2.74 -2.29
N ALA A 56 11.27 -2.10 -2.73
CA ALA A 56 10.94 -1.94 -4.14
C ALA A 56 11.66 -0.75 -4.81
N ILE A 57 12.01 0.29 -4.03
CA ILE A 57 12.63 1.53 -4.53
C ILE A 57 13.79 1.28 -5.51
N PRO A 58 14.81 0.45 -5.20
CA PRO A 58 15.96 0.25 -6.08
C PRO A 58 15.60 -0.24 -7.49
N PHE A 59 14.46 -0.92 -7.65
CA PHE A 59 14.00 -1.40 -8.95
C PHE A 59 13.30 -0.31 -9.77
N LEU A 60 12.85 0.77 -9.12
CA LEU A 60 12.02 1.81 -9.70
C LEU A 60 12.71 3.19 -9.77
N VAL A 61 13.83 3.39 -9.06
CA VAL A 61 14.54 4.68 -9.02
C VAL A 61 14.97 5.20 -10.39
N GLY A 62 15.15 4.31 -11.37
CA GLY A 62 15.49 4.68 -12.75
C GLY A 62 14.37 5.45 -13.47
N CYS A 63 13.13 5.44 -12.94
CA CYS A 63 12.00 6.18 -13.48
C CYS A 63 11.17 6.80 -12.35
N PRO A 64 11.31 8.12 -12.10
CA PRO A 64 10.58 8.81 -11.04
C PRO A 64 9.05 8.70 -11.14
N ALA A 65 8.50 8.65 -12.35
CA ALA A 65 7.06 8.51 -12.56
C ALA A 65 6.54 7.14 -12.11
N CYS A 66 7.23 6.06 -12.48
CA CYS A 66 6.91 4.70 -12.04
C CYS A 66 6.97 4.59 -10.51
N LEU A 67 8.08 5.04 -9.93
CA LEU A 67 8.26 5.05 -8.49
C LEU A 67 7.12 5.82 -7.81
N ARG A 68 6.74 6.99 -8.35
CA ARG A 68 5.69 7.80 -7.74
C ARG A 68 4.32 7.14 -7.82
N ASN A 69 3.94 6.58 -8.96
CA ASN A 69 2.66 5.88 -9.10
C ASN A 69 2.60 4.64 -8.18
N PHE A 70 3.71 3.91 -8.09
CA PHE A 70 3.84 2.77 -7.18
C PHE A 70 3.67 3.19 -5.72
N LEU A 71 4.36 4.24 -5.28
CA LEU A 71 4.21 4.76 -3.92
C LEU A 71 2.77 5.21 -3.65
N ASN A 72 2.18 5.98 -4.57
CA ASN A 72 0.81 6.48 -4.43
C ASN A 72 -0.20 5.35 -4.20
N LEU A 73 -0.07 4.22 -4.91
CA LEU A 73 -0.94 3.05 -4.71
C LEU A 73 -0.94 2.58 -3.25
N PHE A 74 0.25 2.34 -2.68
CA PHE A 74 0.36 1.85 -1.32
C PHE A 74 0.05 2.93 -0.27
N CYS A 75 0.31 4.20 -0.59
CA CYS A 75 -0.09 5.34 0.23
C CYS A 75 -1.61 5.46 0.32
N GLU A 76 -2.34 5.33 -0.79
CA GLU A 76 -3.80 5.34 -0.79
C GLU A 76 -4.36 4.15 0.00
N LEU A 77 -3.84 2.96 -0.29
CA LEU A 77 -4.19 1.73 0.41
C LEU A 77 -3.95 1.82 1.93
N THR A 78 -2.94 2.54 2.40
CA THR A 78 -2.55 2.53 3.83
C THR A 78 -3.01 3.75 4.61
N CYS A 79 -2.92 4.95 4.03
CA CYS A 79 -3.10 6.20 4.77
C CYS A 79 -4.25 7.09 4.27
N SER A 80 -4.90 6.77 3.14
CA SER A 80 -5.95 7.63 2.58
C SER A 80 -7.10 7.86 3.57
N PRO A 81 -7.57 9.11 3.74
CA PRO A 81 -8.74 9.38 4.57
C PRO A 81 -10.03 8.78 4.00
N ASN A 82 -10.04 8.43 2.72
CA ASN A 82 -11.21 7.96 1.97
C ASN A 82 -11.18 6.46 1.65
N GLN A 83 -10.39 5.67 2.40
CA GLN A 83 -10.24 4.22 2.18
C GLN A 83 -11.56 3.48 2.05
N SER A 84 -12.58 3.88 2.80
CA SER A 84 -13.91 3.27 2.77
C SER A 84 -14.60 3.32 1.40
N LEU A 85 -14.16 4.21 0.50
CA LEU A 85 -14.70 4.33 -0.85
C LEU A 85 -14.17 3.25 -1.81
N PHE A 86 -13.02 2.64 -1.51
CA PHE A 86 -12.31 1.76 -2.43
C PHE A 86 -11.69 0.53 -1.78
N ILE A 87 -11.95 0.29 -0.50
CA ILE A 87 -11.56 -0.93 0.23
C ILE A 87 -12.79 -1.57 0.84
N ASN A 88 -12.98 -2.87 0.60
CA ASN A 88 -14.01 -3.67 1.27
C ASN A 88 -13.38 -4.81 2.07
N VAL A 89 -13.75 -4.96 3.34
CA VAL A 89 -13.25 -6.07 4.17
C VAL A 89 -14.04 -7.34 3.82
N THR A 90 -13.35 -8.37 3.34
CA THR A 90 -13.96 -9.63 2.90
C THR A 90 -13.92 -10.72 3.96
N SER A 91 -12.93 -10.70 4.86
CA SER A 91 -12.87 -11.64 5.98
C SER A 91 -12.26 -11.02 7.25
N VAL A 92 -12.64 -11.59 8.39
CA VAL A 92 -12.16 -11.20 9.71
C VAL A 92 -11.66 -12.45 10.44
N ASP A 93 -10.39 -12.45 10.81
CA ASP A 93 -9.75 -13.51 11.56
C ASP A 93 -9.71 -13.19 13.05
N LYS A 94 -9.49 -14.22 13.88
CA LYS A 94 -9.29 -14.07 15.32
C LYS A 94 -7.87 -14.44 15.68
N VAL A 95 -7.08 -13.46 16.11
CA VAL A 95 -5.67 -13.62 16.50
C VAL A 95 -5.50 -13.21 17.96
N GLY A 96 -5.11 -14.16 18.82
CA GLY A 96 -4.87 -13.91 20.24
C GLY A 96 -6.08 -13.29 20.96
N GLY A 97 -7.29 -13.71 20.62
CA GLY A 97 -8.54 -13.20 21.19
C GLY A 97 -9.07 -11.90 20.56
N ASN A 98 -8.28 -11.21 19.74
CA ASN A 98 -8.69 -10.00 19.03
C ASN A 98 -9.14 -10.31 17.60
N LEU A 99 -10.12 -9.56 17.09
CA LEU A 99 -10.51 -9.62 15.68
C LEU A 99 -9.54 -8.83 14.82
N THR A 100 -9.21 -9.34 13.64
CA THR A 100 -8.40 -8.67 12.63
C THR A 100 -8.96 -8.84 11.24
N VAL A 101 -8.69 -7.86 10.38
CA VAL A 101 -8.90 -8.01 8.94
C VAL A 101 -8.04 -9.19 8.45
N GLY A 102 -8.68 -10.16 7.81
CA GLY A 102 -8.04 -11.31 7.14
C GLY A 102 -8.09 -11.23 5.62
N GLY A 103 -8.95 -10.37 5.07
CA GLY A 103 -9.24 -10.26 3.64
C GLY A 103 -9.78 -8.87 3.29
N ILE A 104 -9.33 -8.29 2.17
CA ILE A 104 -9.86 -7.06 1.59
C ILE A 104 -9.95 -7.20 0.08
N ASP A 105 -10.95 -6.57 -0.50
CA ASP A 105 -10.95 -6.18 -1.90
C ASP A 105 -10.45 -4.74 -1.98
N TYR A 106 -9.44 -4.49 -2.81
CA TYR A 106 -8.95 -3.16 -3.11
C TYR A 106 -9.31 -2.78 -4.55
N PHE A 107 -10.19 -1.80 -4.69
CA PHE A 107 -10.69 -1.33 -5.97
C PHE A 107 -9.82 -0.20 -6.51
N VAL A 108 -9.07 -0.50 -7.57
CA VAL A 108 -8.24 0.47 -8.28
C VAL A 108 -8.95 0.86 -9.58
N SER A 109 -9.11 2.15 -9.84
CA SER A 109 -9.68 2.65 -11.10
C SER A 109 -8.81 2.25 -12.29
N ASP A 110 -9.44 1.95 -13.44
CA ASP A 110 -8.70 1.57 -14.66
C ASP A 110 -7.68 2.64 -15.04
N ALA A 111 -8.04 3.93 -14.97
CA ALA A 111 -7.13 5.04 -15.28
C ALA A 111 -5.86 5.05 -14.39
N PHE A 112 -6.01 4.79 -13.09
CA PHE A 112 -4.85 4.67 -12.19
C PHE A 112 -4.01 3.44 -12.53
N GLY A 113 -4.65 2.30 -12.78
CA GLY A 113 -3.98 1.05 -13.12
C GLY A 113 -3.18 1.15 -14.44
N GLU A 114 -3.77 1.76 -15.46
CA GLU A 114 -3.12 2.05 -16.74
C GLU A 114 -1.96 3.03 -16.56
N GLY A 115 -2.15 4.13 -15.83
CA GLY A 115 -1.10 5.10 -15.55
C GLY A 115 0.09 4.49 -14.80
N LEU A 116 -0.17 3.62 -13.83
CA LEU A 116 0.86 2.85 -13.15
C LEU A 116 1.61 1.94 -14.12
N TYR A 117 0.89 1.12 -14.89
CA TYR A 117 1.48 0.19 -15.84
C TYR A 117 2.34 0.90 -16.89
N ASP A 118 1.79 1.93 -17.52
CA ASP A 118 2.46 2.69 -18.58
C ASP A 118 3.70 3.43 -18.06
N SER A 119 3.67 3.90 -16.82
CA SER A 119 4.85 4.53 -16.22
C SER A 119 6.00 3.55 -15.96
N CYS A 120 5.70 2.26 -15.83
CA CYS A 120 6.65 1.22 -15.39
C CYS A 120 7.06 0.21 -16.48
N LYS A 121 6.27 0.02 -17.53
CA LYS A 121 6.44 -1.07 -18.52
C LYS A 121 7.79 -1.12 -19.26
N ASP A 122 8.43 0.03 -19.41
CA ASP A 122 9.73 0.19 -20.10
C ASP A 122 10.91 0.41 -19.14
N VAL A 123 10.64 0.45 -17.84
CA VAL A 123 11.68 0.65 -16.81
C VAL A 123 12.52 -0.62 -16.69
N LYS A 124 13.83 -0.49 -16.87
CA LYS A 124 14.79 -1.59 -16.76
C LYS A 124 15.60 -1.46 -15.49
N PHE A 125 15.70 -2.55 -14.75
CA PHE A 125 16.64 -2.67 -13.65
C PHE A 125 18.03 -3.01 -14.23
N GLY A 126 18.88 -1.98 -14.32
CA GLY A 126 20.11 -2.00 -15.12
C GLY A 126 21.09 -3.13 -14.79
N SER A 127 21.19 -3.56 -13.53
CA SER A 127 22.11 -4.63 -13.12
C SER A 127 21.65 -6.04 -13.47
N ALA A 128 20.37 -6.25 -13.77
CA ALA A 128 19.79 -7.57 -14.05
C ALA A 128 19.16 -7.69 -15.45
N ASN A 129 19.23 -6.63 -16.28
CA ASN A 129 18.58 -6.55 -17.60
C ASN A 129 17.11 -7.03 -17.60
N THR A 130 16.41 -6.80 -16.49
CA THR A 130 15.04 -7.26 -16.22
C THR A 130 14.13 -6.05 -16.12
N ARG A 131 12.85 -6.16 -16.51
CA ARG A 131 11.92 -5.03 -16.39
C ARG A 131 11.42 -4.90 -14.96
N ALA A 132 11.16 -3.66 -14.52
CA ALA A 132 10.59 -3.39 -13.21
C ALA A 132 9.27 -4.15 -12.99
N MET A 133 8.46 -4.25 -14.04
CA MET A 133 7.19 -4.97 -14.00
C MET A 133 7.37 -6.47 -13.71
N ASP A 134 8.43 -7.09 -14.21
CA ASP A 134 8.69 -8.51 -13.94
C ASP A 134 9.03 -8.77 -12.45
N LEU A 135 9.60 -7.77 -11.77
CA LEU A 135 9.99 -7.84 -10.36
C LEU A 135 8.86 -7.44 -9.42
N LEU A 136 8.01 -6.49 -9.83
CA LEU A 136 6.87 -6.02 -9.05
C LEU A 136 5.62 -6.90 -9.23
N GLY A 137 5.46 -7.57 -10.36
CA GLY A 137 4.21 -8.22 -10.74
C GLY A 137 4.11 -9.71 -10.49
N GLY A 138 5.14 -10.35 -9.92
CA GLY A 138 5.06 -11.79 -9.62
C GLY A 138 4.61 -12.68 -10.80
N ARG A 139 5.15 -12.47 -12.02
CA ARG A 139 4.72 -13.18 -13.25
C ARG A 139 3.28 -12.89 -13.75
N ALA A 140 2.60 -11.87 -13.23
CA ALA A 140 1.28 -11.47 -13.71
C ALA A 140 1.32 -10.90 -15.15
N LYS A 141 0.28 -11.22 -15.94
CA LYS A 141 0.16 -10.84 -17.36
C LYS A 141 -0.76 -9.63 -17.62
N ASN A 142 -1.38 -9.07 -16.58
CA ASN A 142 -2.35 -7.98 -16.67
C ASN A 142 -2.43 -7.18 -15.35
N VAL A 143 -2.86 -5.91 -15.43
CA VAL A 143 -2.86 -4.94 -14.31
C VAL A 143 -3.57 -5.48 -13.05
N LYS A 144 -4.70 -6.19 -13.21
CA LYS A 144 -5.43 -6.83 -12.10
C LYS A 144 -4.64 -7.92 -11.37
N GLY A 145 -3.84 -8.72 -12.07
CA GLY A 145 -2.96 -9.71 -11.44
C GLY A 145 -1.68 -9.09 -10.87
N HIS A 146 -1.21 -8.00 -11.49
CA HIS A 146 0.09 -7.37 -11.20
C HIS A 146 0.18 -6.68 -9.83
N LEU A 147 -0.97 -6.38 -9.22
CA LEU A 147 -1.07 -5.68 -7.94
C LEU A 147 -1.26 -6.65 -6.77
N LEU A 148 -1.91 -7.80 -6.99
CA LEU A 148 -2.29 -8.74 -5.94
C LEU A 148 -1.10 -9.57 -5.42
N ASP A 149 -0.12 -9.86 -6.27
CA ASP A 149 1.06 -10.65 -5.87
C ASP A 149 2.10 -9.85 -5.05
N TYR A 150 2.02 -8.51 -5.06
CA TYR A 150 2.95 -7.62 -4.34
C TYR A 150 2.33 -6.93 -3.13
N ILE A 151 1.04 -7.14 -2.86
CA ILE A 151 0.43 -6.76 -1.59
C ILE A 151 0.68 -7.95 -0.67
N PRO A 152 1.68 -7.91 0.22
CA PRO A 152 1.81 -8.97 1.21
C PRO A 152 0.52 -8.99 2.02
N ASP A 153 0.10 -10.17 2.50
CA ASP A 153 -1.05 -10.38 3.43
C ASP A 153 -1.04 -9.47 4.68
N TYR A 154 -0.01 -8.66 4.85
CA TYR A 154 0.20 -7.71 5.93
C TYR A 154 -0.15 -6.25 5.59
N ILE A 155 -0.37 -5.87 4.32
CA ILE A 155 -0.86 -4.53 3.94
C ILE A 155 -2.38 -4.59 3.80
N MET A 156 -3.05 -4.96 4.89
CA MET A 156 -4.52 -5.06 4.93
C MET A 156 -5.07 -4.02 5.89
N HIS A 157 -5.03 -2.77 5.46
CA HIS A 157 -5.46 -1.62 6.25
C HIS A 157 -6.78 -1.08 5.68
N ALA A 158 -7.82 -1.09 6.49
CA ALA A 158 -9.04 -0.36 6.20
C ALA A 158 -9.39 0.49 7.42
N CYS A 159 -9.22 1.81 7.30
CA CYS A 159 -10.10 2.74 8.00
C CYS A 159 -11.49 2.49 7.46
N LYS A 160 -12.39 2.04 8.33
CA LYS A 160 -13.80 2.05 8.01
C LYS A 160 -14.41 3.34 8.60
N TYR A 161 -15.12 4.11 7.81
CA TYR A 161 -16.24 5.00 8.12
C TYR A 161 -16.57 5.72 6.82
#